data_AF-A0A2V5JTR9-F1
#
_entry.id   AF-A0A2V5JTR9-F1
#
_cell.length_a   1.000
_cell.length_b   1.000
_cell.length_c   1.000
_cell.angle_alpha   90.00
_cell.angle_beta   90.00
_cell.angle_gamma   90.00
#
_symmetry.space_group_name_H-M   'P 1'
#
loop_
_entity.id
_entity.type
_entity.pdbx_description
1 polymer ?
#
loop_
_entity_poly.entity_id
_entity_poly.type
_entity_poly.pdbx_seq_one_letter_code
_entity_poly.pdbx_strand_id
1 'polypeptide(L)'
;MRKLQVMLLRRAEGRSTARQLAVLDAKQYQNKTWLTRPRPEIDRVGSAWLISKFIDRKPKFVFAPSANAVPGAIPFDMLDAEFSHHGNYCTFETLIRRFAISDKVVAKIGEMIHDADLDDSRFQRVEAVGIDRVLKGWECFDALYAFLQRR
;
A
#
# COMPACT_ATOMS: atom_id res chain seq x y z
N MET A 1 -18.13 -12.45 31.12
CA MET A 1 -17.27 -13.60 30.78
C MET A 1 -16.78 -13.59 29.32
N ARG A 2 -17.63 -13.41 28.29
CA ARG A 2 -17.18 -13.37 26.87
C ARG A 2 -16.33 -12.15 26.44
N LYS A 3 -16.47 -10.99 27.11
CA LYS A 3 -15.70 -9.77 26.76
C LYS A 3 -14.20 -9.85 27.12
N LEU A 4 -13.83 -10.58 28.18
CA LEU A 4 -12.42 -10.78 28.54
C LEU A 4 -11.71 -11.72 27.54
N GLN A 5 -12.41 -12.71 27.00
CA GLN A 5 -11.83 -13.66 26.05
C GLN A 5 -11.54 -13.03 24.68
N VAL A 6 -12.37 -12.09 24.24
CA VAL A 6 -12.12 -11.29 23.01
C VAL A 6 -10.94 -10.31 23.22
N MET A 7 -10.77 -9.74 24.41
CA MET A 7 -9.60 -8.91 24.75
C MET A 7 -8.29 -9.71 24.85
N LEU A 8 -8.35 -10.96 25.32
CA LEU A 8 -7.19 -11.86 25.38
C LEU A 8 -6.80 -12.41 23.99
N LEU A 9 -7.77 -12.62 23.09
CA LEU A 9 -7.50 -12.98 21.69
C LEU A 9 -6.86 -11.83 20.90
N ARG A 10 -7.29 -10.58 21.12
CA ARG A 10 -6.62 -9.40 20.52
C ARG A 10 -5.20 -9.17 21.03
N ARG A 11 -4.85 -9.68 22.22
CA ARG A 11 -3.48 -9.64 22.76
C ARG A 11 -2.56 -10.73 22.19
N ALA A 12 -3.12 -11.77 21.57
CA ALA A 12 -2.36 -12.83 20.90
C ALA A 12 -2.06 -12.48 19.43
N GLU A 13 -2.88 -11.67 18.78
CA GLU A 13 -2.64 -11.14 17.42
C GLU A 13 -1.55 -10.05 17.39
N GLY A 14 -1.32 -9.38 18.53
CA GLY A 14 -0.25 -8.38 18.72
C GLY A 14 1.15 -8.94 18.96
N ARG A 15 1.38 -10.26 18.78
CA ARG A 15 2.68 -10.93 18.91
C ARG A 15 3.32 -11.32 17.58
N SER A 16 2.89 -10.71 16.48
CA SER A 16 3.78 -10.53 15.34
C SER A 16 4.84 -9.49 15.74
N THR A 17 5.84 -9.94 16.50
CA THR A 17 7.12 -9.24 16.65
C THR A 17 7.46 -8.75 15.25
N ALA A 18 7.65 -7.44 15.09
CA ALA A 18 8.11 -6.82 13.85
C ALA A 18 9.31 -7.64 13.33
N ARG A 19 9.04 -8.64 12.49
CA ARG A 19 10.06 -9.47 11.89
C ARG A 19 10.74 -8.48 10.98
N GLN A 20 11.92 -8.04 11.39
CA GLN A 20 12.67 -7.01 10.68
C GLN A 20 12.66 -7.42 9.21
N LEU A 21 11.90 -6.67 8.41
CA LEU A 21 11.62 -7.06 7.04
C LEU A 21 12.98 -7.16 6.36
N ALA A 22 13.30 -8.31 5.78
CA ALA A 22 14.59 -8.50 5.12
C ALA A 22 14.78 -7.41 4.05
N VAL A 23 15.98 -6.86 3.96
CA VAL A 23 16.30 -5.90 2.90
C VAL A 23 16.48 -6.66 1.59
N LEU A 24 15.93 -6.11 0.51
CA LEU A 24 15.94 -6.63 -0.84
C LEU A 24 16.84 -5.77 -1.73
N ASP A 25 17.46 -6.40 -2.72
CA ASP A 25 18.23 -5.70 -3.75
C ASP A 25 17.32 -5.28 -4.91
N ALA A 26 17.15 -3.97 -5.10
CA ALA A 26 16.38 -3.40 -6.21
C ALA A 26 16.82 -3.89 -7.59
N LYS A 27 18.08 -4.32 -7.76
CA LYS A 27 18.56 -4.89 -9.04
C LYS A 27 17.81 -6.15 -9.44
N GLN A 28 17.26 -6.90 -8.49
CA GLN A 28 16.48 -8.12 -8.74
C GLN A 28 15.05 -7.82 -9.21
N TYR A 29 14.61 -6.57 -9.06
CA TYR A 29 13.25 -6.11 -9.32
C TYR A 29 13.16 -5.20 -10.56
N GLN A 30 14.12 -5.28 -11.49
CA GLN A 30 14.08 -4.52 -12.74
C GLN A 30 13.20 -5.17 -13.82
N ASN A 31 12.52 -4.33 -14.60
CA ASN A 31 11.66 -4.72 -15.73
C ASN A 31 10.57 -5.73 -15.32
N LYS A 32 10.00 -5.57 -14.13
CA LYS A 32 8.98 -6.47 -13.60
C LYS A 32 7.57 -5.99 -13.97
N THR A 33 6.65 -6.94 -13.91
CA THR A 33 5.23 -6.65 -13.92
C THR A 33 4.75 -6.55 -12.47
N TRP A 34 4.21 -5.39 -12.09
CA TRP A 34 3.68 -5.09 -10.78
C TRP A 34 2.16 -5.06 -10.84
N LEU A 35 1.51 -5.72 -9.88
CA LEU A 35 0.06 -5.91 -9.87
C LEU A 35 -0.54 -5.29 -8.61
N THR A 36 -1.63 -4.53 -8.77
CA THR A 36 -2.43 -4.06 -7.64
C THR A 36 -3.92 -4.07 -7.97
N ARG A 37 -4.76 -3.72 -7.01
CA ARG A 37 -6.21 -3.64 -7.17
C ARG A 37 -6.59 -2.49 -8.14
N PRO A 38 -7.67 -2.64 -8.92
CA PRO A 38 -8.25 -1.52 -9.64
C PRO A 38 -8.68 -0.41 -8.68
N ARG A 39 -8.73 0.82 -9.22
CA ARG A 39 -9.08 2.08 -8.54
C ARG A 39 -7.93 2.72 -7.74
N PRO A 40 -7.76 4.05 -7.85
CA PRO A 40 -6.65 4.74 -7.22
C PRO A 40 -6.93 5.04 -5.75
N GLU A 41 -6.10 4.47 -4.88
CA GLU A 41 -5.94 4.89 -3.49
C GLU A 41 -4.59 5.59 -3.33
N ILE A 42 -4.47 6.49 -2.35
CA ILE A 42 -3.27 7.31 -2.19
C ILE A 42 -2.01 6.46 -1.98
N ASP A 43 -2.10 5.38 -1.20
CA ASP A 43 -0.99 4.45 -0.98
C ASP A 43 -0.63 3.67 -2.27
N ARG A 44 -1.62 3.23 -3.06
CA ARG A 44 -1.38 2.56 -4.35
C ARG A 44 -0.66 3.46 -5.34
N VAL A 45 -1.14 4.69 -5.49
CA VAL A 45 -0.59 5.67 -6.43
C VAL A 45 0.82 6.08 -5.98
N GLY A 46 1.00 6.36 -4.70
CA GLY A 46 2.30 6.66 -4.11
C GLY A 46 3.29 5.51 -4.29
N SER A 47 2.86 4.27 -4.01
CA SER A 47 3.68 3.07 -4.14
C SER A 47 4.10 2.82 -5.59
N ALA A 48 3.19 2.99 -6.55
CA ALA A 48 3.52 2.87 -7.98
C ALA A 48 4.55 3.92 -8.43
N TRP A 49 4.45 5.16 -7.93
CA TRP A 49 5.45 6.20 -8.16
C TRP A 49 6.81 5.81 -7.56
N LEU A 50 6.83 5.35 -6.30
CA LEU A 50 8.05 4.94 -5.61
C LEU A 50 8.75 3.79 -6.34
N ILE A 51 7.97 2.78 -6.76
CA ILE A 51 8.45 1.65 -7.56
C ILE A 51 9.13 2.17 -8.82
N SER A 52 8.45 3.02 -9.58
CA SER A 52 8.95 3.55 -10.86
C SER A 52 10.19 4.43 -10.74
N LYS A 53 10.44 5.02 -9.57
CA LYS A 53 11.55 5.97 -9.36
C LYS A 53 12.76 5.34 -8.69
N PHE A 54 12.55 4.43 -7.73
CA PHE A 54 13.62 3.95 -6.86
C PHE A 54 13.86 2.45 -6.96
N ILE A 55 12.88 1.66 -7.41
CA ILE A 55 12.93 0.20 -7.35
C ILE A 55 13.10 -0.40 -8.73
N ASP A 56 12.22 -0.09 -9.66
CA ASP A 56 12.19 -0.62 -11.03
C ASP A 56 12.24 0.54 -12.02
N ARG A 57 13.23 0.54 -12.93
CA ARG A 57 13.41 1.62 -13.91
C ARG A 57 12.43 1.53 -15.08
N LYS A 58 11.81 0.36 -15.31
CA LYS A 58 10.86 0.12 -16.40
C LYS A 58 9.73 -0.82 -15.95
N PRO A 59 8.97 -0.45 -14.92
CA PRO A 59 7.89 -1.29 -14.42
C PRO A 59 6.75 -1.34 -15.43
N LYS A 60 6.06 -2.48 -15.47
CA LYS A 60 4.74 -2.60 -16.10
C LYS A 60 3.70 -2.75 -15.01
N PHE A 61 2.70 -1.89 -14.98
CA PHE A 61 1.60 -2.00 -14.02
C PHE A 61 0.40 -2.70 -14.63
N VAL A 62 -0.17 -3.65 -13.90
CA VAL A 62 -1.41 -4.35 -14.25
C VAL A 62 -2.38 -4.26 -13.07
N PHE A 63 -3.67 -4.18 -13.38
CA PHE A 63 -4.72 -4.01 -12.37
C PHE A 63 -5.64 -5.22 -12.38
N ALA A 64 -5.77 -5.89 -11.24
CA ALA A 64 -6.61 -7.08 -11.11
C ALA A 64 -7.17 -7.23 -9.69
N PRO A 65 -8.37 -7.83 -9.52
CA PRO A 65 -8.98 -7.98 -8.20
C PRO A 65 -8.28 -9.03 -7.31
N SER A 66 -7.40 -9.86 -7.87
CA SER A 66 -6.70 -10.94 -7.15
C SER A 66 -5.19 -10.89 -7.41
N ALA A 67 -4.40 -11.11 -6.37
CA ALA A 67 -2.93 -11.10 -6.41
C ALA A 67 -2.34 -12.15 -7.35
N ASN A 68 -3.06 -13.25 -7.56
CA ASN A 68 -2.62 -14.37 -8.40
C ASN A 68 -3.21 -14.32 -9.83
N ALA A 69 -3.91 -13.24 -10.19
CA ALA A 69 -4.59 -13.13 -11.48
C ALA A 69 -3.63 -13.09 -12.68
N VAL A 70 -2.40 -12.62 -12.48
CA VAL A 70 -1.37 -12.56 -13.52
C VAL A 70 -0.15 -13.37 -13.06
N PRO A 71 0.11 -14.54 -13.66
CA PRO A 71 1.27 -15.35 -13.31
C PRO A 71 2.59 -14.58 -13.43
N GLY A 72 3.42 -14.66 -12.39
CA GLY A 72 4.72 -14.00 -12.34
C GLY A 72 4.69 -12.48 -12.11
N ALA A 73 3.52 -11.87 -11.96
CA ALA A 73 3.42 -10.48 -11.51
C ALA A 73 3.71 -10.37 -10.00
N ILE A 74 4.27 -9.24 -9.60
CA ILE A 74 4.61 -8.93 -8.21
C ILE A 74 3.44 -8.13 -7.61
N PRO A 75 2.64 -8.70 -6.71
CA PRO A 75 1.52 -7.99 -6.12
C PRO A 75 2.01 -6.95 -5.10
N PHE A 76 1.35 -5.79 -5.08
CA PHE A 76 1.51 -4.77 -4.04
C PHE A 76 0.17 -4.14 -3.64
N ASP A 77 0.04 -3.71 -2.39
CA ASP A 77 -1.21 -3.25 -1.79
C ASP A 77 -2.39 -4.23 -2.04
N MET A 78 -2.12 -5.50 -1.73
CA MET A 78 -3.12 -6.56 -1.78
C MET A 78 -3.04 -7.40 -0.52
N LEU A 79 -4.15 -8.07 -0.19
CA LEU A 79 -4.19 -9.00 0.94
C LEU A 79 -3.11 -10.07 0.78
N ASP A 80 -2.35 -10.31 1.85
CA ASP A 80 -1.26 -11.29 1.93
C ASP A 80 -0.12 -11.12 0.91
N ALA A 81 -0.05 -9.99 0.19
CA ALA A 81 1.06 -9.69 -0.69
C ALA A 81 2.34 -9.38 0.11
N GLU A 82 3.49 -9.74 -0.46
CA GLU A 82 4.80 -9.42 0.13
C GLU A 82 4.95 -7.92 0.37
N PHE A 83 4.52 -7.11 -0.60
CA PHE A 83 4.52 -5.65 -0.54
C PHE A 83 3.11 -5.15 -0.20
N SER A 84 2.72 -5.24 1.07
CA SER A 84 1.42 -4.78 1.55
C SER A 84 1.60 -3.98 2.84
N HIS A 85 0.51 -3.68 3.53
CA HIS A 85 0.54 -3.17 4.89
C HIS A 85 1.18 -4.19 5.82
N HIS A 86 2.19 -3.77 6.59
CA HIS A 86 2.87 -4.63 7.57
C HIS A 86 2.92 -3.94 8.92
N GLY A 87 2.15 -4.44 9.89
CA GLY A 87 2.04 -3.81 11.21
C GLY A 87 1.44 -2.41 11.09
N ASN A 88 2.21 -1.39 11.50
CA ASN A 88 1.81 0.02 11.45
C ASN A 88 2.48 0.75 10.27
N TYR A 89 2.67 0.06 9.14
CA TYR A 89 3.24 0.65 7.94
C TYR A 89 2.31 0.43 6.78
N CYS A 90 2.02 1.50 6.02
CA CYS A 90 1.35 1.38 4.72
C CYS A 90 2.29 0.72 3.69
N THR A 91 1.77 0.38 2.51
CA THR A 91 2.56 -0.28 1.46
C THR A 91 3.76 0.58 1.04
N PHE A 92 3.58 1.89 0.95
CA PHE A 92 4.66 2.82 0.63
C PHE A 92 5.83 2.74 1.63
N GLU A 93 5.53 2.75 2.92
CA GLU A 93 6.54 2.62 3.98
C GLU A 93 7.17 1.23 4.02
N THR A 94 6.38 0.18 3.77
CA THR A 94 6.89 -1.18 3.58
C THR A 94 7.93 -1.21 2.47
N LEU A 95 7.65 -0.62 1.30
CA LEU A 95 8.57 -0.57 0.17
C LEU A 95 9.87 0.18 0.51
N ILE A 96 9.78 1.33 1.18
CA ILE A 96 10.96 2.08 1.68
C ILE A 96 11.86 1.17 2.51
N ARG A 97 11.27 0.43 3.47
CA ARG A 97 12.01 -0.45 4.38
C ARG A 97 12.60 -1.66 3.67
N ARG A 98 11.81 -2.31 2.81
CA ARG A 98 12.22 -3.49 2.04
C ARG A 98 13.38 -3.17 1.10
N PHE A 99 13.41 -1.98 0.50
CA PHE A 99 14.46 -1.60 -0.45
C PHE A 99 15.51 -0.63 0.13
N ALA A 100 15.52 -0.44 1.44
CA ALA A 100 16.45 0.43 2.16
C ALA A 100 16.59 1.84 1.54
N ILE A 101 15.47 2.43 1.11
CA ILE A 101 15.45 3.77 0.49
C ILE A 101 15.67 4.81 1.58
N SER A 102 16.79 5.53 1.53
CA SER A 102 17.21 6.48 2.57
C SER A 102 16.97 7.96 2.23
N ASP A 103 16.17 8.25 1.21
CA ASP A 103 15.89 9.61 0.77
C ASP A 103 14.96 10.35 1.76
N LYS A 104 15.40 11.52 2.24
CA LYS A 104 14.68 12.30 3.26
C LYS A 104 13.36 12.88 2.76
N VAL A 105 13.26 13.20 1.47
CA VAL A 105 12.03 13.71 0.87
C VAL A 105 11.03 12.57 0.73
N VAL A 106 11.49 11.41 0.27
CA VAL A 106 10.67 10.19 0.19
C VAL A 106 10.13 9.80 1.57
N ALA A 107 10.95 9.90 2.63
CA ALA A 107 10.49 9.64 3.99
C ALA A 107 9.33 10.56 4.41
N LYS A 108 9.43 11.87 4.12
CA LYS A 108 8.34 12.83 4.40
C LYS A 108 7.08 12.56 3.60
N ILE A 109 7.22 12.17 2.32
CA ILE A 109 6.09 11.73 1.50
C ILE A 109 5.43 10.50 2.14
N GLY A 110 6.23 9.58 2.68
CA GLY A 110 5.74 8.42 3.42
C GLY A 110 4.90 8.79 4.63
N GLU A 111 5.35 9.75 5.45
CA GLU A 111 4.56 10.28 6.58
C GLU A 111 3.20 10.85 6.13
N MET A 112 3.18 11.60 5.03
CA MET A 112 1.95 12.19 4.48
C MET A 112 0.99 11.11 3.97
N ILE A 113 1.50 10.11 3.25
CA ILE A 113 0.69 8.98 2.75
C ILE A 113 0.17 8.15 3.92
N HIS A 114 0.99 7.89 4.93
CA HIS A 114 0.60 7.14 6.13
C HIS A 114 -0.63 7.77 6.80
N ASP A 115 -0.56 9.06 7.11
CA ASP A 115 -1.65 9.74 7.79
C ASP A 115 -2.93 9.76 6.93
N ALA A 116 -2.79 9.87 5.61
CA ALA A 116 -3.94 9.89 4.69
C ALA A 116 -4.57 8.49 4.47
N ASP A 117 -3.76 7.44 4.46
CA ASP A 117 -4.17 6.06 4.19
C ASP A 117 -4.71 5.35 5.45
N LEU A 118 -4.00 5.49 6.57
CA LEU A 118 -4.34 4.82 7.84
C LEU A 118 -5.27 5.66 8.73
N ASP A 119 -5.37 6.98 8.50
CA ASP A 119 -6.24 7.91 9.24
C ASP A 119 -6.03 7.86 10.78
N ASP A 120 -4.82 7.54 11.23
CA ASP A 120 -4.46 7.41 12.65
C ASP A 120 -3.83 8.69 13.25
N SER A 121 -3.61 9.71 12.40
CA SER A 121 -3.02 11.00 12.76
C SER A 121 -1.64 10.92 13.42
N ARG A 122 -0.87 9.86 13.15
CA ARG A 122 0.42 9.60 13.77
C ARG A 122 1.45 10.72 13.53
N PHE A 123 1.51 11.26 12.32
CA PHE A 123 2.49 12.29 11.93
C PHE A 123 1.89 13.70 11.85
N GLN A 124 0.56 13.82 12.00
CA GLN A 124 -0.20 15.07 11.94
C GLN A 124 0.04 15.87 10.64
N ARG A 125 0.28 15.17 9.53
CA ARG A 125 0.44 15.69 8.17
C ARG A 125 -0.91 15.81 7.49
N VAL A 126 -1.43 17.03 7.36
CA VAL A 126 -2.75 17.28 6.77
C VAL A 126 -2.71 17.50 5.26
N GLU A 127 -1.51 17.66 4.69
CA GLU A 127 -1.31 18.05 3.30
C GLU A 127 -1.83 17.01 2.30
N ALA A 128 -1.76 15.72 2.65
CA ALA A 128 -2.21 14.63 1.79
C ALA A 128 -3.70 14.28 1.92
N VAL A 129 -4.38 14.77 2.96
CA VAL A 129 -5.80 14.44 3.21
C VAL A 129 -6.68 14.89 2.05
N GLY A 130 -6.44 16.09 1.51
CA GLY A 130 -7.20 16.59 0.36
C GLY A 130 -7.04 15.71 -0.89
N ILE A 131 -5.84 15.22 -1.15
CA ILE A 131 -5.53 14.34 -2.28
C ILE A 131 -6.25 13.00 -2.10
N ASP A 132 -6.17 12.41 -0.91
CA ASP A 132 -6.88 11.17 -0.59
C ASP A 132 -8.40 11.31 -0.80
N ARG A 133 -9.01 12.42 -0.36
CA ARG A 133 -10.45 12.67 -0.59
C ARG A 133 -10.81 12.79 -2.07
N VAL A 134 -9.96 13.40 -2.89
CA VAL A 134 -10.15 13.46 -4.35
C VAL A 134 -10.09 12.06 -4.96
N LEU A 135 -9.10 11.25 -4.56
CA LEU A 135 -8.96 9.88 -5.06
C LEU A 135 -10.15 9.01 -4.68
N LYS A 136 -10.56 9.00 -3.40
CA LYS A 136 -11.77 8.31 -2.92
C LYS A 136 -13.03 8.78 -3.64
N GLY A 137 -13.13 10.07 -3.95
CA GLY A 137 -14.22 10.64 -4.75
C GLY A 137 -14.26 10.08 -6.17
N TRP A 138 -13.10 9.96 -6.84
CA TRP A 138 -12.99 9.33 -8.15
C TRP A 138 -13.42 7.87 -8.11
N GLU A 139 -12.97 7.10 -7.11
CA GLU A 139 -13.39 5.70 -6.97
C GLU A 139 -14.92 5.54 -6.90
N CYS A 140 -15.59 6.46 -6.19
CA CYS A 140 -17.05 6.49 -6.09
C CYS A 140 -17.71 6.86 -7.43
N PHE A 141 -17.12 7.79 -8.19
CA PHE A 141 -17.63 8.17 -9.52
C PHE A 141 -17.57 6.99 -10.50
N ASP A 142 -16.46 6.26 -10.53
CA ASP A 142 -16.31 5.07 -11.40
C ASP A 142 -17.31 3.98 -11.02
N ALA A 143 -17.55 3.76 -9.72
CA ALA A 143 -18.55 2.79 -9.26
C ALA A 143 -19.97 3.19 -9.68
N LEU A 144 -20.31 4.48 -9.59
CA LEU A 144 -21.61 5.00 -10.02
C LEU A 144 -21.77 4.89 -11.55
N TYR A 145 -20.73 5.20 -12.32
CA TYR A 145 -20.76 5.10 -13.78
C TYR A 145 -20.93 3.65 -14.23
N ALA A 146 -20.20 2.71 -13.63
CA ALA A 146 -20.36 1.29 -13.89
C ALA A 146 -21.76 0.76 -13.50
N PHE A 147 -22.37 1.30 -12.45
CA PHE A 147 -23.76 0.98 -12.07
C PHE A 147 -24.77 1.51 -13.10
N LEU A 148 -24.60 2.75 -13.56
CA LEU A 148 -25.47 3.36 -14.56
C LEU A 148 -25.39 2.67 -15.93
N GLN A 149 -24.22 2.17 -16.32
CA GLN A 149 -24.02 1.44 -17.58
C GLN A 149 -24.53 -0.02 -17.58
N ARG A 150 -24.91 -0.57 -16.41
CA ARG A 150 -25.48 -1.91 -16.28
C ARG A 150 -27.01 -1.94 -16.32
N ARG A 151 -27.66 -0.82 -16.67
CA ARG A 151 -29.11 -0.71 -16.86
C ARG A 151 -29.49 -0.63 -18.33
#